data_AF-A0A0C2X538-F1
#
_entry.id   AF-A0A0C2X538-F1
#
_cell.length_a   1.000
_cell.length_b   1.000
_cell.length_c   1.000
_cell.angle_alpha   90.00
_cell.angle_beta   90.00
_cell.angle_gamma   90.00
#
_symmetry.space_group_name_H-M   'P 1'
#
loop_
_entity.id
_entity.type
_entity.pdbx_description
1 polymer ?
#
loop_
_entity_poly.entity_id
_entity_poly.type
_entity_poly.pdbx_seq_one_letter_code
_entity_poly.pdbx_strand_id
1 'polypeptide(L)'
;MRDRDDYYERWRDWEADFLQNEATQPEINIMSFQPLNSDLFEEDGITLKSEYRVDLKREYNRIQVIAKLAEIQLTPEKPKYEGRTWHVEGQLNEHICASALFYYSSDNITPSRLAFRQLVDPDSPQKIQYQEEYRRWLEDVFGCQDRGPAIQDIGSVLTKEGRLITFPNMLQHKVQPFELADPTKPGHQKILALFLVDPCVNIIPTANVPCQRKDWWRRAIKEEETLLGKLPLELKDDVYGMVEDFPISMKKATELRLELMDERKKFVIKRNKLFNDLWVRCSLS
;
A
#
# COMPACT_ATOMS: atom_id res chain seq x y z
N MET A 1 29.18 25.99 4.61
CA MET A 1 29.27 24.84 5.52
C MET A 1 28.24 25.07 6.60
N ARG A 2 27.08 24.43 6.51
CA ARG A 2 26.04 24.39 7.55
C ARG A 2 25.90 22.93 7.94
N ASP A 3 25.84 22.70 9.24
CA ASP A 3 26.19 21.47 9.95
C ASP A 3 25.43 20.23 9.50
N ARG A 4 26.19 19.17 9.25
CA ARG A 4 25.67 17.79 9.15
C ARG A 4 25.22 17.27 10.52
N ASP A 5 25.73 17.87 11.59
CA ASP A 5 25.44 17.50 12.97
C ASP A 5 24.05 18.00 13.43
N ASP A 6 23.56 19.13 12.89
CA ASP A 6 22.21 19.67 13.16
C ASP A 6 21.08 18.72 12.75
N TYR A 7 21.29 17.90 11.71
CA TYR A 7 20.29 16.91 11.30
C TYR A 7 20.19 15.75 12.30
N TYR A 8 21.33 15.26 12.78
CA TYR A 8 21.36 14.13 13.71
C TYR A 8 20.95 14.53 15.12
N GLU A 9 21.25 15.76 15.54
CA GLU A 9 20.72 16.31 16.80
C GLU A 9 19.20 16.49 16.72
N ARG A 10 18.66 17.10 15.66
CA ARG A 10 17.21 17.21 15.47
C ARG A 10 16.50 15.87 15.35
N TRP A 11 17.16 14.87 14.76
CA TRP A 11 16.62 13.51 14.68
C TRP A 11 16.60 12.83 16.06
N ARG A 12 17.65 13.00 16.86
CA ARG A 12 17.69 12.52 18.25
C ARG A 12 16.70 13.24 19.15
N ASP A 13 16.56 14.56 19.00
CA ASP A 13 15.59 15.35 19.75
C ASP A 13 14.16 14.94 19.39
N TRP A 14 13.88 14.72 18.09
CA TRP A 14 12.60 14.18 17.63
C TRP A 14 12.34 12.76 18.15
N GLU A 15 13.34 11.88 18.14
CA GLU A 15 13.24 10.51 18.67
C GLU A 15 13.01 10.52 20.19
N ALA A 16 13.70 11.39 20.93
CA ALA A 16 13.54 11.57 22.37
C ALA A 16 12.15 12.12 22.73
N ASP A 17 11.65 13.13 22.01
CA ASP A 17 10.30 13.68 22.20
C ASP A 17 9.20 12.66 21.86
N PHE A 18 9.43 11.81 20.85
CA PHE A 18 8.46 10.80 20.43
C PHE A 18 8.45 9.57 21.36
N LEU A 19 9.58 9.25 21.99
CA LEU A 19 9.71 8.19 22.99
C LEU A 19 9.30 8.64 24.42
N GLN A 20 9.44 9.93 24.75
CA GLN A 20 9.02 10.48 26.05
C GLN A 20 7.54 10.86 26.11
N ASN A 21 6.91 11.22 24.99
CA ASN A 21 5.46 11.37 24.95
C ASN A 21 4.84 9.98 24.85
N GLU A 22 4.40 9.45 26.00
CA GLU A 22 3.70 8.18 26.15
C GLU A 22 2.44 8.10 25.26
N ALA A 23 2.61 7.82 23.96
CA ALA A 23 1.68 6.93 23.31
C ALA A 23 1.77 5.62 24.07
N THR A 24 0.66 5.18 24.67
CA THR A 24 0.59 3.93 25.42
C THR A 24 0.91 2.78 24.47
N GLN A 25 2.19 2.46 24.33
CA GLN A 25 2.64 1.27 23.63
C GLN A 25 2.24 0.09 24.51
N PRO A 26 1.68 -1.00 23.95
CA PRO A 26 1.48 -2.21 24.74
C PRO A 26 2.83 -2.60 25.32
N GLU A 27 2.90 -2.89 26.63
CA GLU A 27 4.15 -3.24 27.31
C GLU A 27 4.84 -4.38 26.56
N ILE A 28 5.87 -4.05 25.78
CA ILE A 28 6.77 -5.04 25.19
C ILE A 28 7.73 -5.42 26.32
N ASN A 29 7.31 -6.39 27.11
CA ASN A 29 8.23 -7.08 28.01
C ASN A 29 9.41 -7.57 27.15
N ILE A 30 10.60 -7.04 27.43
CA ILE A 30 11.80 -7.15 26.61
C ILE A 30 12.23 -8.62 26.55
N MET A 31 11.64 -9.38 25.64
CA MET A 31 12.27 -10.58 25.12
C MET A 31 13.27 -10.11 24.09
N SER A 32 14.54 -10.43 24.34
CA SER A 32 15.65 -10.29 23.40
C SER A 32 15.19 -10.65 21.98
N PHE A 33 15.49 -9.79 21.00
CA PHE A 33 15.29 -10.09 19.59
C PHE A 33 15.85 -11.48 19.26
N GLN A 34 14.97 -12.43 19.00
CA GLN A 34 15.32 -13.74 18.47
C GLN A 34 15.09 -13.71 16.95
N PRO A 35 16.04 -14.21 16.13
CA PRO A 35 15.87 -14.26 14.69
C PRO A 35 14.61 -15.06 14.32
N LEU A 36 13.97 -14.68 13.22
CA LEU A 36 12.67 -15.21 12.81
C LEU A 36 12.76 -16.69 12.38
N ASN A 37 12.54 -17.59 13.34
CA ASN A 37 11.49 -18.62 13.33
C ASN A 37 11.48 -19.72 12.25
N SER A 38 12.27 -20.78 12.46
CA SER A 38 11.80 -22.15 12.14
C SER A 38 10.63 -22.57 13.02
N ASP A 39 10.58 -22.06 14.26
CA ASP A 39 9.70 -22.56 15.32
C ASP A 39 8.28 -21.98 15.29
N LEU A 40 7.98 -21.01 14.42
CA LEU A 40 6.60 -20.54 14.20
C LEU A 40 5.81 -21.46 13.28
N PHE A 41 6.50 -22.21 12.44
CA PHE A 41 5.87 -23.04 11.43
C PHE A 41 5.83 -24.49 11.92
N GLU A 42 4.85 -25.24 11.44
CA GLU A 42 4.83 -26.69 11.53
C GLU A 42 6.04 -27.26 10.78
N GLU A 43 6.27 -28.57 10.88
CA GLU A 43 7.40 -29.25 10.20
C GLU A 43 7.41 -29.05 8.67
N ASP A 44 6.27 -28.65 8.08
CA ASP A 44 6.16 -28.34 6.66
C ASP A 44 6.79 -26.99 6.25
N GLY A 45 7.17 -26.16 7.22
CA GLY A 45 7.80 -24.85 7.01
C GLY A 45 6.90 -23.78 6.39
N ILE A 46 5.60 -24.05 6.25
CA ILE A 46 4.64 -23.17 5.56
C ILE A 46 3.44 -22.87 6.47
N THR A 47 2.98 -23.87 7.23
CA THR A 47 1.83 -23.75 8.10
C THR A 47 2.23 -23.12 9.41
N LEU A 48 1.63 -22.00 9.79
CA LEU A 48 1.87 -21.39 11.09
C LEU A 48 1.27 -22.25 12.23
N LYS A 49 2.04 -22.53 13.28
CA LYS A 49 1.59 -23.22 14.49
C LYS A 49 0.41 -22.51 15.11
N SER A 50 -0.51 -23.28 15.69
CA SER A 50 -1.80 -22.77 16.18
C SER A 50 -1.68 -21.65 17.21
N GLU A 51 -0.64 -21.66 18.04
CA GLU A 51 -0.41 -20.66 19.09
C GLU A 51 -0.04 -19.26 18.56
N TYR A 52 0.44 -19.16 17.32
CA TYR A 52 0.79 -17.90 16.67
C TYR A 52 -0.25 -17.47 15.63
N ARG A 53 -1.32 -18.26 15.44
CA ARG A 53 -2.41 -17.89 14.53
C ARG A 53 -3.24 -16.79 15.16
N VAL A 54 -3.27 -15.65 14.48
CA VAL A 54 -4.16 -14.54 14.82
C VAL A 54 -5.55 -14.84 14.27
N ASP A 55 -6.55 -14.95 15.16
CA ASP A 55 -7.95 -14.94 14.78
C ASP A 55 -8.47 -13.51 14.84
N LEU A 56 -8.39 -12.82 13.70
CA LEU A 56 -8.80 -11.41 13.61
C LEU A 56 -10.23 -11.16 14.11
N LYS A 57 -11.13 -12.14 13.95
CA LYS A 57 -12.54 -12.01 14.37
C LYS A 57 -12.70 -12.19 15.87
N ARG A 58 -11.89 -13.04 16.49
CA ARG A 58 -11.89 -13.25 17.94
C ARG A 58 -11.14 -12.15 18.68
N GLU A 59 -10.03 -11.69 18.12
CA GLU A 59 -9.08 -10.80 18.79
C GLU A 59 -9.41 -9.33 18.60
N TYR A 60 -10.10 -8.96 17.52
CA TYR A 60 -10.47 -7.58 17.25
C TYR A 60 -11.99 -7.41 17.11
N ASN A 61 -12.53 -6.44 17.83
CA ASN A 61 -13.96 -6.11 17.81
C ASN A 61 -14.43 -5.55 16.46
N ARG A 62 -13.50 -5.00 15.66
CA ARG A 62 -13.80 -4.33 14.40
C ARG A 62 -12.64 -4.50 13.44
N ILE A 63 -12.97 -4.87 12.22
CA ILE A 63 -12.02 -4.98 11.10
C ILE A 63 -12.48 -4.00 10.02
N GLN A 64 -11.54 -3.20 9.52
CA GLN A 64 -11.82 -2.26 8.43
C GLN A 64 -11.04 -2.69 7.17
N VAL A 65 -11.73 -2.64 6.03
CA VAL A 65 -11.15 -2.98 4.73
C VAL A 65 -11.47 -1.87 3.75
N ILE A 66 -10.47 -1.45 2.98
CA ILE A 66 -10.64 -0.56 1.84
C ILE A 66 -10.73 -1.42 0.58
N ALA A 67 -11.84 -1.28 -0.16
CA ALA A 67 -12.04 -1.98 -1.42
C ALA A 67 -11.77 -1.05 -2.61
N LYS A 68 -11.07 -1.56 -3.62
CA LYS A 68 -10.72 -0.84 -4.84
C LYS A 68 -10.84 -1.75 -6.05
N LEU A 69 -11.59 -1.31 -7.06
CA LEU A 69 -11.60 -1.94 -8.37
C LEU A 69 -10.58 -1.24 -9.26
N ALA A 70 -9.77 -2.03 -9.97
CA ALA A 70 -8.82 -1.56 -10.95
C ALA A 70 -8.97 -2.37 -12.23
N GLU A 71 -8.81 -1.70 -13.36
CA GLU A 71 -8.88 -2.31 -14.67
C GLU A 71 -7.76 -1.76 -15.55
N ILE A 72 -7.10 -2.66 -16.28
CA ILE A 72 -6.16 -2.34 -17.34
C ILE A 72 -6.79 -2.81 -18.64
N GLN A 73 -7.03 -1.89 -19.56
CA GLN A 73 -7.54 -2.18 -20.90
C GLN A 73 -6.45 -1.92 -21.93
N LEU A 74 -6.27 -2.88 -22.82
CA LEU A 74 -5.40 -2.80 -23.98
C LEU A 74 -6.26 -2.86 -25.25
N THR A 75 -5.91 -2.04 -26.23
CA THR A 75 -6.58 -2.00 -27.54
C THR A 75 -5.55 -2.21 -28.64
N PRO A 76 -5.95 -2.57 -29.87
CA PRO A 76 -5.01 -2.68 -30.99
C PRO A 76 -4.18 -1.40 -31.21
N GLU A 77 -4.73 -0.22 -30.93
CA GLU A 77 -4.03 1.07 -31.02
C GLU A 77 -3.06 1.31 -29.86
N LYS A 78 -3.33 0.71 -28.70
CA LYS A 78 -2.48 0.77 -27.51
C LYS A 78 -2.27 -0.65 -26.94
N PRO A 79 -1.46 -1.48 -27.62
CA PRO A 79 -1.41 -2.91 -27.36
C PRO A 79 -0.52 -3.29 -26.17
N LYS A 80 0.23 -2.32 -25.61
CA LYS A 80 1.22 -2.55 -24.55
C LYS A 80 0.90 -1.79 -23.28
N TYR A 81 1.07 -2.48 -22.15
CA TYR A 81 1.10 -1.91 -20.82
C TYR A 81 2.54 -1.90 -20.31
N GLU A 82 3.09 -0.72 -20.05
CA GLU A 82 4.49 -0.53 -19.59
C GLU A 82 4.72 -0.94 -18.12
N GLY A 83 3.69 -1.40 -17.42
CA GLY A 83 3.77 -1.71 -15.99
C GLY A 83 3.57 -0.48 -15.08
N ARG A 84 3.87 -0.66 -13.80
CA ARG A 84 3.83 0.41 -12.78
C ARG A 84 5.19 0.61 -12.14
N THR A 85 5.38 1.77 -11.53
CA THR A 85 6.51 2.02 -10.63
C THR A 85 6.37 1.20 -9.37
N TRP A 86 7.51 0.87 -8.74
CA TRP A 86 7.54 0.28 -7.41
C TRP A 86 6.77 1.14 -6.40
N HIS A 87 5.91 0.50 -5.60
CA HIS A 87 5.13 1.17 -4.56
C HIS A 87 4.68 0.15 -3.50
N VAL A 88 4.21 0.67 -2.38
CA VAL A 88 3.41 0.03 -1.35
C VAL A 88 2.06 0.74 -1.37
N GLU A 89 0.98 0.04 -1.06
CA GLU A 89 -0.37 0.61 -1.12
C GLU A 89 -0.61 1.61 0.00
N GLY A 90 -1.33 2.67 -0.38
CA GLY A 90 -1.76 3.73 0.51
C GLY A 90 -0.69 4.69 1.02
N GLN A 91 -1.17 5.62 1.84
CA GLN A 91 -0.46 6.65 2.59
C GLN A 91 -0.65 6.41 4.09
N LEU A 92 0.08 7.17 4.92
CA LEU A 92 0.09 6.97 6.38
C LEU A 92 -1.31 7.06 7.01
N ASN A 93 -2.20 7.89 6.46
CA ASN A 93 -3.57 8.08 6.94
C ASN A 93 -4.52 6.91 6.64
N GLU A 94 -4.18 6.02 5.72
CA GLU A 94 -5.00 4.85 5.37
C GLU A 94 -4.67 3.63 6.26
N HIS A 95 -3.54 3.66 6.97
CA HIS A 95 -3.09 2.62 7.92
C HIS A 95 -3.18 1.18 7.36
N ILE A 96 -2.86 0.99 6.08
CA ILE A 96 -2.94 -0.32 5.43
C ILE A 96 -1.79 -1.21 5.91
N CYS A 97 -2.10 -2.36 6.51
CA CYS A 97 -1.12 -3.34 6.99
C CYS A 97 -0.96 -4.55 6.06
N ALA A 98 -1.99 -4.90 5.27
CA ALA A 98 -1.92 -5.99 4.31
C ALA A 98 -2.77 -5.72 3.06
N SER A 99 -2.38 -6.33 1.95
CA SER A 99 -3.05 -6.22 0.65
C SER A 99 -3.47 -7.59 0.15
N ALA A 100 -4.65 -7.64 -0.47
CA ALA A 100 -5.18 -8.81 -1.15
C ALA A 100 -5.66 -8.41 -2.55
N LEU A 101 -5.07 -9.00 -3.58
CA LEU A 101 -5.36 -8.72 -4.99
C LEU A 101 -6.00 -9.94 -5.64
N PHE A 102 -7.24 -9.80 -6.07
CA PHE A 102 -8.00 -10.84 -6.75
C PHE A 102 -8.17 -10.49 -8.24
N TYR A 103 -7.57 -11.30 -9.10
CA TYR A 103 -7.63 -11.16 -10.56
C TYR A 103 -8.86 -11.88 -11.08
N TYR A 104 -10.01 -11.21 -11.07
CA TYR A 104 -11.31 -11.86 -11.33
C TYR A 104 -11.65 -12.01 -12.82
N SER A 105 -10.98 -11.29 -13.71
CA SER A 105 -11.14 -11.46 -15.15
C SER A 105 -9.88 -10.99 -15.90
N SER A 106 -9.38 -11.83 -16.80
CA SER A 106 -8.21 -11.54 -17.62
C SER A 106 -8.35 -12.20 -18.97
N ASP A 107 -8.41 -11.40 -20.03
CA ASP A 107 -8.62 -11.90 -21.39
C ASP A 107 -7.68 -11.24 -22.40
N ASN A 108 -7.27 -12.02 -23.40
CA ASN A 108 -6.42 -11.59 -24.51
C ASN A 108 -5.15 -10.80 -24.13
N ILE A 109 -4.44 -11.22 -23.08
CA ILE A 109 -3.16 -10.64 -22.68
C ILE A 109 -2.07 -11.70 -22.54
N THR A 110 -0.81 -11.30 -22.74
CA THR A 110 0.35 -12.11 -22.40
C THR A 110 0.46 -12.31 -20.89
N PRO A 111 1.22 -13.33 -20.41
CA PRO A 111 1.38 -13.59 -18.98
C PRO A 111 1.85 -12.37 -18.18
N SER A 112 0.95 -11.78 -17.39
CA SER A 112 1.24 -10.67 -16.48
C SER A 112 1.79 -11.16 -15.14
N ARG A 113 2.62 -10.35 -14.48
CA ARG A 113 3.30 -10.71 -13.23
C ARG A 113 3.32 -9.54 -12.24
N LEU A 114 3.22 -9.88 -10.96
CA LEU A 114 3.39 -8.96 -9.83
C LEU A 114 4.75 -9.24 -9.20
N ALA A 115 5.67 -8.29 -9.30
CA ALA A 115 7.01 -8.40 -8.71
C ALA A 115 7.04 -7.76 -7.33
N PHE A 116 7.88 -8.30 -6.44
CA PHE A 116 8.06 -7.89 -5.05
C PHE A 116 9.53 -7.64 -4.73
N ARG A 117 9.78 -6.64 -3.89
CA ARG A 117 11.08 -6.35 -3.29
C ARG A 117 10.91 -5.76 -1.89
N GLN A 118 11.94 -5.81 -1.08
CA GLN A 118 11.96 -5.19 0.24
C GLN A 118 13.28 -4.50 0.54
N LEU A 119 13.28 -3.67 1.58
CA LEU A 119 14.50 -3.11 2.13
C LEU A 119 15.12 -4.12 3.10
N VAL A 120 16.43 -4.31 3.00
CA VAL A 120 17.22 -5.00 4.02
C VAL A 120 17.64 -3.97 5.06
N ASP A 121 17.53 -4.31 6.34
CA ASP A 121 18.09 -3.49 7.41
C ASP A 121 19.63 -3.37 7.20
N PRO A 122 20.17 -2.17 6.96
CA PRO A 122 21.60 -1.98 6.68
C PRO A 122 22.52 -2.42 7.83
N ASP A 123 22.01 -2.48 9.05
CA ASP A 123 22.78 -2.88 10.24
C ASP A 123 22.71 -4.39 10.50
N SER A 124 21.74 -5.09 9.92
CA SER A 124 21.61 -6.54 10.06
C SER A 124 22.82 -7.31 9.52
N PRO A 125 23.37 -6.98 8.33
CA PRO A 125 24.61 -7.56 7.82
C PRO A 125 25.82 -7.42 8.76
N GLN A 126 25.94 -6.32 9.49
CA GLN A 126 27.07 -6.09 10.41
C GLN A 126 27.05 -7.03 11.61
N LYS A 127 25.89 -7.61 11.95
CA LYS A 127 25.70 -8.49 13.10
C LYS A 127 25.95 -9.96 12.77
N ILE A 128 26.13 -10.30 11.49
CA ILE A 128 26.31 -11.68 11.03
C ILE A 128 27.81 -11.98 10.97
N GLN A 129 28.24 -13.00 11.70
CA GLN A 129 29.59 -13.54 11.59
C GLN A 129 29.69 -14.44 10.36
N TYR A 130 30.62 -14.14 9.47
CA TYR A 130 30.93 -14.93 8.28
C TYR A 130 32.45 -15.19 8.21
N GLN A 131 32.86 -16.25 7.50
CA GLN A 131 34.28 -16.52 7.27
C GLN A 131 34.89 -15.40 6.41
N GLU A 132 36.03 -14.84 6.83
CA GLU A 132 36.70 -13.67 6.22
C GLU A 132 36.90 -13.81 4.69
N GLU A 133 37.02 -15.03 4.19
CA GLU A 133 37.26 -15.32 2.77
C GLU A 133 35.98 -15.38 1.92
N TYR A 134 34.80 -15.53 2.53
CA TYR A 134 33.54 -15.72 1.80
C TYR A 134 32.90 -14.40 1.39
N ARG A 135 33.38 -13.79 0.31
CA ARG A 135 32.96 -12.46 -0.14
C ARG A 135 31.55 -12.36 -0.75
N ARG A 136 30.90 -13.48 -1.06
CA ARG A 136 29.58 -13.52 -1.72
C ARG A 136 28.41 -13.70 -0.76
N TRP A 137 28.68 -13.81 0.53
CA TRP A 137 27.66 -14.08 1.56
C TRP A 137 26.49 -13.09 1.54
N LEU A 138 26.75 -11.81 1.28
CA LEU A 138 25.71 -10.78 1.23
C LEU A 138 24.76 -10.98 0.05
N GLU A 139 25.28 -11.41 -1.10
CA GLU A 139 24.47 -11.74 -2.27
C GLU A 139 23.68 -13.02 -2.03
N ASP A 140 24.30 -14.04 -1.45
CA ASP A 140 23.69 -15.35 -1.28
C ASP A 140 22.63 -15.36 -0.16
N VAL A 141 22.78 -14.54 0.89
CA VAL A 141 21.83 -14.44 2.02
C VAL A 141 20.79 -13.35 1.80
N PHE A 142 21.22 -12.15 1.38
CA PHE A 142 20.34 -10.98 1.29
C PHE A 142 19.99 -10.59 -0.15
N GLY A 143 20.61 -11.20 -1.17
CA GLY A 143 20.44 -10.77 -2.56
C GLY A 143 21.02 -9.39 -2.85
N CYS A 144 21.85 -8.85 -1.95
CA CYS A 144 22.39 -7.49 -2.05
C CYS A 144 23.89 -7.51 -2.41
N GLN A 145 24.33 -6.51 -3.15
CA GLN A 145 25.75 -6.31 -3.47
C GLN A 145 26.43 -5.47 -2.38
N ASP A 146 27.71 -5.75 -2.11
CA ASP A 146 28.49 -4.91 -1.19
C ASP A 146 28.61 -3.48 -1.75
N ARG A 147 28.36 -2.49 -0.89
CA ARG A 147 28.27 -1.09 -1.26
C ARG A 147 27.27 -0.86 -2.40
N GLY A 148 26.17 -1.62 -2.41
CA GLY A 148 25.00 -1.41 -3.27
C GLY A 148 23.77 -0.96 -2.48
N PRO A 149 22.64 -0.69 -3.18
CA PRO A 149 21.37 -0.43 -2.52
C PRO A 149 20.96 -1.59 -1.62
N ALA A 150 20.41 -1.28 -0.44
CA ALA A 150 19.88 -2.23 0.54
C ALA A 150 18.53 -2.83 0.12
N ILE A 151 18.44 -3.28 -1.14
CA ILE A 151 17.22 -3.78 -1.75
C ILE A 151 17.38 -5.26 -2.03
N GLN A 152 16.48 -6.06 -1.46
CA GLN A 152 16.35 -7.48 -1.76
C GLN A 152 15.19 -7.68 -2.72
N ASP A 153 15.48 -8.22 -3.91
CA ASP A 153 14.48 -8.67 -4.85
C ASP A 153 13.91 -10.03 -4.38
N ILE A 154 12.63 -10.05 -4.05
CA ILE A 154 11.94 -11.26 -3.53
C ILE A 154 11.49 -12.16 -4.69
N GLY A 155 11.26 -11.57 -5.87
CA GLY A 155 10.85 -12.26 -7.07
C GLY A 155 9.49 -11.80 -7.57
N SER A 156 8.77 -12.67 -8.28
CA SER A 156 7.49 -12.31 -8.90
C SER A 156 6.53 -13.48 -8.98
N VAL A 157 5.23 -13.16 -8.97
CA VAL A 157 4.13 -14.13 -9.05
C VAL A 157 3.31 -13.85 -10.31
N LEU A 158 2.97 -14.90 -11.05
CA LEU A 158 2.08 -14.81 -12.22
C LEU A 158 0.67 -14.37 -11.80
N THR A 159 0.00 -13.51 -12.57
CA THR A 159 -1.30 -12.91 -12.22
C THR A 159 -2.44 -13.41 -13.12
N LYS A 160 -2.68 -14.73 -13.10
CA LYS A 160 -3.74 -15.38 -13.89
C LYS A 160 -5.14 -15.11 -13.34
N GLU A 161 -6.15 -15.22 -14.20
CA GLU A 161 -7.56 -15.16 -13.77
C GLU A 161 -7.87 -16.19 -12.66
N GLY A 162 -8.72 -15.80 -11.72
CA GLY A 162 -9.11 -16.58 -10.56
C GLY A 162 -8.07 -16.63 -9.44
N ARG A 163 -6.91 -15.97 -9.59
CA ARG A 163 -5.86 -15.95 -8.57
C ARG A 163 -6.09 -14.86 -7.53
N LEU A 164 -6.01 -15.24 -6.26
CA LEU A 164 -5.88 -14.35 -5.11
C LEU A 164 -4.41 -14.30 -4.67
N ILE A 165 -3.86 -13.10 -4.49
CA ILE A 165 -2.51 -12.88 -3.96
C ILE A 165 -2.63 -12.00 -2.72
N THR A 166 -2.17 -12.51 -1.58
CA THR A 166 -2.16 -11.79 -0.30
C THR A 166 -0.74 -11.57 0.17
N PHE A 167 -0.43 -10.36 0.64
CA PHE A 167 0.92 -10.01 1.11
C PHE A 167 0.86 -8.87 2.13
N PRO A 168 1.83 -8.79 3.06
CA PRO A 168 1.91 -7.68 4.00
C PRO A 168 2.29 -6.39 3.24
N ASN A 169 1.73 -5.26 3.67
CA ASN A 169 1.94 -3.95 3.06
C ASN A 169 3.28 -3.31 3.47
N MET A 170 4.30 -4.14 3.73
CA MET A 170 5.70 -3.74 3.89
C MET A 170 6.51 -4.02 2.60
N LEU A 171 6.01 -4.93 1.75
CA LEU A 171 6.67 -5.27 0.49
C LEU A 171 6.36 -4.21 -0.55
N GLN A 172 7.40 -3.71 -1.22
CA GLN A 172 7.19 -2.94 -2.44
C GLN A 172 6.84 -3.89 -3.57
N HIS A 173 5.77 -3.58 -4.30
CA HIS A 173 5.35 -4.32 -5.48
C HIS A 173 5.28 -3.44 -6.73
N LYS A 174 5.36 -4.09 -7.88
CA LYS A 174 5.02 -3.49 -9.18
C LYS A 174 4.36 -4.51 -10.09
N VAL A 175 3.41 -4.04 -10.89
CA VAL A 175 2.90 -4.80 -12.03
C VAL A 175 3.94 -4.71 -13.14
N GLN A 176 4.42 -5.86 -13.64
CA GLN A 176 5.36 -5.92 -14.75
C GLN A 176 4.67 -5.59 -16.08
N PRO A 177 5.42 -5.18 -17.12
CA PRO A 177 4.86 -4.96 -18.44
C PRO A 177 4.19 -6.20 -19.02
N PHE A 178 3.13 -6.01 -19.80
CA PHE A 178 2.48 -7.06 -20.59
C PHE A 178 1.78 -6.42 -21.80
N GLU A 179 1.33 -7.25 -22.74
CA GLU A 179 0.74 -6.80 -24.01
C GLU A 179 -0.40 -7.70 -24.46
N LEU A 180 -1.07 -7.35 -25.55
CA LEU A 180 -2.11 -8.20 -26.15
C LEU A 180 -1.52 -9.53 -26.65
N ALA A 181 -2.23 -10.63 -26.41
CA ALA A 181 -1.87 -11.94 -26.97
C ALA A 181 -2.22 -12.03 -28.46
N ASP A 182 -3.41 -11.58 -28.83
CA ASP A 182 -3.88 -11.33 -30.19
C ASP A 182 -3.96 -9.79 -30.40
N PRO A 183 -2.99 -9.17 -31.10
CA PRO A 183 -2.96 -7.72 -31.31
C PRO A 183 -4.15 -7.16 -32.09
N THR A 184 -4.96 -8.01 -32.72
CA THR A 184 -6.11 -7.58 -33.53
C THR A 184 -7.38 -7.37 -32.69
N LYS A 185 -7.38 -7.82 -31.44
CA LYS A 185 -8.53 -7.74 -30.53
C LYS A 185 -8.17 -6.97 -29.26
N PRO A 186 -9.14 -6.33 -28.60
CA PRO A 186 -8.91 -5.75 -27.28
C PRO A 186 -8.64 -6.86 -26.25
N GLY A 187 -8.04 -6.48 -25.13
CA GLY A 187 -7.77 -7.37 -24.00
C GLY A 187 -7.78 -6.59 -22.69
N HIS A 188 -7.95 -7.29 -21.57
CA HIS A 188 -8.05 -6.64 -20.27
C HIS A 188 -7.50 -7.48 -19.12
N GLN A 189 -7.19 -6.79 -18.03
CA GLN A 189 -6.96 -7.36 -16.72
C GLN A 189 -7.76 -6.59 -15.68
N LYS A 190 -8.67 -7.27 -14.98
CA LYS A 190 -9.54 -6.69 -13.95
C LYS A 190 -9.18 -7.25 -12.58
N ILE A 191 -9.07 -6.34 -11.62
CA ILE A 191 -8.53 -6.61 -10.29
C ILE A 191 -9.48 -6.04 -9.24
N LEU A 192 -9.87 -6.87 -8.27
CA LEU A 192 -10.44 -6.44 -7.01
C LEU A 192 -9.32 -6.42 -5.98
N ALA A 193 -8.98 -5.23 -5.49
CA ALA A 193 -8.02 -5.04 -4.42
C ALA A 193 -8.76 -4.78 -3.11
N LEU A 194 -8.38 -5.52 -2.07
CA LEU A 194 -8.83 -5.34 -0.70
C LEU A 194 -7.60 -5.01 0.14
N PHE A 195 -7.68 -3.93 0.92
CA PHE A 195 -6.61 -3.49 1.79
C PHE A 195 -7.09 -3.56 3.23
N LEU A 196 -6.41 -4.39 4.03
CA LEU A 196 -6.66 -4.50 5.45
C LEU A 196 -6.07 -3.27 6.13
N VAL A 197 -6.93 -2.50 6.81
CA VAL A 197 -6.51 -1.45 7.72
C VAL A 197 -6.07 -2.12 9.02
N ASP A 198 -4.99 -1.61 9.62
CA ASP A 198 -4.52 -2.05 10.93
C ASP A 198 -5.69 -2.13 11.93
N PRO A 199 -6.05 -3.33 12.43
CA PRO A 199 -7.16 -3.50 13.37
C PRO A 199 -6.99 -2.73 14.69
N CYS A 200 -5.77 -2.31 15.04
CA CYS A 200 -5.48 -1.47 16.20
C CYS A 200 -5.86 0.01 15.96
N VAL A 201 -6.12 0.42 14.71
CA VAL A 201 -6.42 1.80 14.33
C VAL A 201 -7.81 1.89 13.72
N ASN A 202 -8.61 2.84 14.19
CA ASN A 202 -9.93 3.12 13.62
C ASN A 202 -9.88 4.34 12.71
N ILE A 203 -10.10 4.13 11.41
CA ILE A 203 -10.28 5.22 10.44
C ILE A 203 -11.78 5.51 10.21
N ILE A 204 -12.10 6.71 9.72
CA ILE A 204 -13.48 7.11 9.43
C ILE A 204 -14.08 6.16 8.38
N PRO A 205 -15.14 5.38 8.71
CA PRO A 205 -15.74 4.48 7.75
C PRO A 205 -16.54 5.24 6.71
N THR A 206 -16.69 4.67 5.51
CA THR A 206 -17.54 5.23 4.44
C THR A 206 -19.00 5.38 4.86
N ALA A 207 -19.48 4.59 5.81
CA ALA A 207 -20.81 4.73 6.40
C ALA A 207 -21.03 6.08 7.11
N ASN A 208 -19.94 6.73 7.56
CA ASN A 208 -19.97 8.03 8.24
C ASN A 208 -19.57 9.18 7.31
N VAL A 209 -19.35 8.89 6.03
CA VAL A 209 -19.01 9.91 5.03
C VAL A 209 -20.30 10.32 4.31
N PRO A 210 -20.73 11.60 4.40
CA PRO A 210 -21.93 12.07 3.72
C PRO A 210 -21.78 11.97 2.19
N CYS A 211 -22.91 11.95 1.48
CA CYS A 211 -22.92 11.94 0.02
C CYS A 211 -22.12 13.12 -0.54
N GLN A 212 -20.95 12.84 -1.14
CA GLN A 212 -20.05 13.88 -1.62
C GLN A 212 -20.44 14.44 -2.99
N ARG A 213 -21.16 13.66 -3.80
CA ARG A 213 -21.53 14.06 -5.16
C ARG A 213 -22.84 14.83 -5.19
N LYS A 214 -22.83 16.03 -5.75
CA LYS A 214 -24.01 16.91 -5.86
C LYS A 214 -25.17 16.26 -6.62
N ASP A 215 -24.89 15.52 -7.69
CA ASP A 215 -25.90 14.82 -8.50
C ASP A 215 -26.53 13.61 -7.79
N TRP A 216 -25.85 13.06 -6.79
CA TRP A 216 -26.37 11.98 -5.95
C TRP A 216 -27.11 12.51 -4.73
N TRP A 217 -26.65 13.63 -4.18
CA TRP A 217 -27.23 14.24 -2.98
C TRP A 217 -28.72 14.53 -3.14
N ARG A 218 -29.13 15.07 -4.29
CA ARG A 218 -30.55 15.30 -4.60
C ARG A 218 -31.43 14.05 -4.46
N ARG A 219 -30.88 12.86 -4.76
CA ARG A 219 -31.59 11.58 -4.61
C ARG A 219 -31.44 10.98 -3.21
N ALA A 220 -30.38 11.34 -2.50
CA ALA A 220 -30.03 10.80 -1.19
C ALA A 220 -30.75 11.53 -0.04
N ILE A 221 -31.12 12.80 -0.23
CA ILE A 221 -31.94 13.53 0.75
C ILE A 221 -33.35 12.97 0.71
N LYS A 222 -33.86 12.58 1.87
CA LYS A 222 -35.29 12.36 2.07
C LYS A 222 -35.97 13.72 2.15
N GLU A 223 -36.32 14.31 1.00
CA GLU A 223 -36.87 15.67 0.93
C GLU A 223 -38.09 15.85 1.85
N GLU A 224 -38.90 14.80 2.00
CA GLU A 224 -40.09 14.73 2.88
C GLU A 224 -39.78 14.96 4.36
N GLU A 225 -38.57 14.63 4.82
CA GLU A 225 -38.12 14.83 6.20
C GLU A 225 -37.50 16.23 6.43
N THR A 226 -37.51 17.10 5.41
CA THR A 226 -36.85 18.42 5.44
C THR A 226 -37.79 19.56 5.02
N LEU A 227 -37.36 20.81 5.23
CA LEU A 227 -38.11 21.98 4.73
C LEU A 227 -38.17 22.04 3.19
N LEU A 228 -37.24 21.37 2.50
CA LEU A 228 -37.25 21.27 1.04
C LEU A 228 -38.51 20.60 0.53
N GLY A 229 -39.03 19.58 1.23
CA GLY A 229 -40.24 18.83 0.82
C GLY A 229 -41.48 19.71 0.65
N LYS A 230 -41.53 20.87 1.32
CA LYS A 230 -42.65 21.84 1.25
C LYS A 230 -42.53 22.84 0.11
N LEU A 231 -41.39 22.90 -0.58
CA LEU A 231 -41.14 23.85 -1.65
C LEU A 231 -41.65 23.33 -3.01
N PRO A 232 -42.16 24.21 -3.89
CA PRO A 232 -42.34 23.92 -5.31
C PRO A 232 -41.04 23.48 -5.99
N LEU A 233 -41.17 22.74 -7.09
CA LEU A 233 -40.05 22.12 -7.79
C LEU A 233 -39.00 23.14 -8.28
N GLU A 234 -39.46 24.31 -8.74
CA GLU A 234 -38.61 25.42 -9.17
C GLU A 234 -37.73 25.97 -8.03
N LEU A 235 -38.31 26.20 -6.86
CA LEU A 235 -37.55 26.67 -5.69
C LEU A 235 -36.59 25.59 -5.16
N LYS A 236 -36.95 24.31 -5.28
CA LYS A 236 -36.02 23.21 -5.00
C LYS A 236 -34.83 23.27 -5.96
N ASP A 237 -35.09 23.41 -7.26
CA ASP A 237 -34.04 23.53 -8.29
C ASP A 237 -33.10 24.71 -8.01
N ASP A 238 -33.65 25.86 -7.61
CA ASP A 238 -32.86 27.02 -7.22
C ASP A 238 -31.99 26.74 -5.99
N VAL A 239 -32.53 26.16 -4.92
CA VAL A 239 -31.74 25.80 -3.74
C VAL A 239 -30.64 24.79 -4.10
N TYR A 240 -30.94 23.77 -4.90
CA TYR A 240 -29.92 22.84 -5.40
C TYR A 240 -28.86 23.56 -6.25
N GLY A 241 -29.26 24.54 -7.05
CA GLY A 241 -28.38 25.38 -7.85
C GLY A 241 -27.37 26.14 -6.99
N MET A 242 -27.84 26.77 -5.91
CA MET A 242 -27.05 27.64 -5.02
C MET A 242 -26.01 26.91 -4.15
N VAL A 243 -26.04 25.59 -4.04
CA VAL A 243 -25.03 24.83 -3.28
C VAL A 243 -23.71 24.73 -4.08
N GLU A 244 -22.71 25.52 -3.74
CA GLU A 244 -21.43 25.55 -4.48
C GLU A 244 -20.32 24.70 -3.86
N ASP A 245 -20.22 24.65 -2.52
CA ASP A 245 -19.08 24.03 -1.82
C ASP A 245 -19.23 22.53 -1.58
N PHE A 246 -20.22 22.13 -0.76
CA PHE A 246 -20.50 20.73 -0.46
C PHE A 246 -22.00 20.47 -0.51
N PRO A 247 -22.45 19.42 -1.21
CA PRO A 247 -21.67 18.42 -1.97
C PRO A 247 -21.02 18.96 -3.25
N ILE A 248 -19.92 18.34 -3.67
CA ILE A 248 -19.09 18.81 -4.77
C ILE A 248 -19.67 18.44 -6.14
N SER A 249 -19.43 19.32 -7.13
CA SER A 249 -19.75 19.06 -8.54
C SER A 249 -18.81 18.02 -9.16
N MET A 250 -19.23 17.38 -10.27
CA MET A 250 -18.36 16.44 -11.00
C MET A 250 -17.09 17.09 -11.54
N LYS A 251 -17.16 18.38 -11.90
CA LYS A 251 -15.98 19.16 -12.32
C LYS A 251 -14.99 19.27 -11.15
N LYS A 252 -15.45 19.73 -9.99
CA LYS A 252 -14.60 19.87 -8.80
C LYS A 252 -14.06 18.52 -8.31
N ALA A 253 -14.88 17.46 -8.36
CA ALA A 253 -14.45 16.10 -8.02
C ALA A 253 -13.33 15.60 -8.95
N THR A 254 -13.37 15.96 -10.24
CA THR A 254 -12.33 15.61 -11.20
C THR A 254 -11.04 16.38 -10.94
N GLU A 255 -11.14 17.67 -10.64
CA GLU A 255 -9.99 18.51 -10.26
C GLU A 255 -9.30 17.97 -9.00
N LEU A 256 -10.07 17.73 -7.93
CA LEU A 256 -9.56 17.14 -6.68
C LEU A 256 -8.93 15.77 -6.91
N ARG A 257 -9.53 14.93 -7.77
CA ARG A 257 -8.95 13.63 -8.14
C ARG A 257 -7.58 13.79 -8.80
N LEU A 258 -7.40 14.77 -9.68
CA LEU A 258 -6.12 15.01 -10.36
C LEU A 258 -5.06 15.49 -9.37
N GLU A 259 -5.41 16.40 -8.46
CA GLU A 259 -4.54 16.85 -7.37
C GLU A 259 -4.09 15.67 -6.50
N LEU A 260 -5.02 14.84 -6.05
CA LEU A 260 -4.73 13.62 -5.28
C LEU A 260 -3.81 12.64 -6.03
N MET A 261 -3.98 12.50 -7.35
CA MET A 261 -3.12 11.63 -8.16
C MET A 261 -1.69 12.19 -8.26
N ASP A 262 -1.53 13.51 -8.36
CA ASP A 262 -0.22 14.16 -8.39
C ASP A 262 0.51 14.07 -7.04
N GLU A 263 -0.20 14.31 -5.94
CA GLU A 263 0.33 14.14 -4.58
C GLU A 263 0.82 12.71 -4.34
N ARG A 264 0.01 11.71 -4.71
CA ARG A 264 0.37 10.30 -4.58
C ARG A 264 1.60 9.95 -5.42
N LYS A 265 1.70 10.50 -6.64
CA LYS A 265 2.88 10.30 -7.50
C LYS A 265 4.15 10.85 -6.85
N LYS A 266 4.11 12.07 -6.31
CA LYS A 266 5.24 12.70 -5.60
C LYS A 266 5.67 11.87 -4.39
N PHE A 267 4.72 11.37 -3.61
CA PHE A 267 5.00 10.52 -2.45
C PHE A 267 5.71 9.22 -2.84
N VAL A 268 5.22 8.52 -3.87
CA VAL A 268 5.84 7.29 -4.38
C VAL A 268 7.26 7.54 -4.87
N ILE A 269 7.50 8.64 -5.61
CA ILE A 269 8.84 9.01 -6.07
C ILE A 269 9.79 9.27 -4.89
N LYS A 270 9.35 10.06 -3.90
CA LYS A 270 10.15 10.38 -2.71
C LYS A 270 10.51 9.12 -1.93
N ARG A 271 9.56 8.22 -1.71
CA ARG A 271 9.81 6.95 -1.02
C ARG A 271 10.74 6.03 -1.81
N ASN A 272 10.57 5.92 -3.13
CA ASN A 272 11.48 5.14 -3.97
C ASN A 272 12.91 5.68 -3.94
N LYS A 273 13.08 7.00 -3.90
CA LYS A 273 14.39 7.62 -3.74
C LYS A 273 15.01 7.24 -2.39
N LEU A 274 14.27 7.38 -1.28
CA LEU A 274 14.74 6.94 0.04
C LEU A 274 15.13 5.45 0.07
N PHE A 275 14.35 4.60 -0.59
CA PHE A 275 14.66 3.17 -0.74
C PHE A 275 15.98 2.91 -1.48
N ASN A 276 16.29 3.70 -2.51
CA ASN A 276 17.51 3.54 -3.29
C ASN A 276 18.73 4.21 -2.63
N ASP A 277 18.51 5.20 -1.77
CA ASP A 277 19.56 5.98 -1.09
C ASP A 277 20.09 5.28 0.18
N LEU A 278 19.50 4.14 0.60
CA LEU A 278 19.96 3.30 1.70
C LEU A 278 20.91 2.23 1.17
N TRP A 279 22.10 2.14 1.76
CA TRP A 279 23.19 1.27 1.28
C TRP A 279 23.60 0.29 2.36
N VAL A 280 23.86 -0.95 1.97
CA VAL A 280 24.53 -1.92 2.84
C VAL A 280 26.04 -1.75 2.70
N ARG A 281 26.76 -1.83 3.82
CA ARG A 281 28.23 -1.88 3.85
C ARG A 281 28.68 -3.11 4.61
N CYS A 282 29.53 -3.93 4.00
CA CYS A 282 30.34 -4.86 4.77
C CYS A 282 31.57 -4.12 5.32
N SER A 283 31.77 -4.17 6.64
CA SER A 283 33.05 -3.80 7.24
C SER A 283 34.06 -4.91 6.92
N LEU A 284 35.07 -4.59 6.12
CA LEU A 284 36.29 -5.40 6.09
C LEU A 284 36.92 -5.29 7.48
N SER A 285 36.92 -6.39 8.23
CA SER A 285 37.81 -6.54 9.37
C SER A 285 39.22 -6.83 8.86
#